data_AF-A0A2V7UZV9-F1
#
_entry.id   AF-A0A2V7UZV9-F1
#
_cell.length_a   1.000
_cell.length_b   1.000
_cell.length_c   1.000
_cell.angle_alpha   90.00
_cell.angle_beta   90.00
_cell.angle_gamma   90.00
#
_symmetry.space_group_name_H-M   'P 1'
#
loop_
_entity.id
_entity.type
_entity.pdbx_description
1 polymer ?
#
loop_
_entity_poly.entity_id
_entity_poly.type
_entity_poly.pdbx_seq_one_letter_code
_entity_poly.pdbx_strand_id
1 'polypeptide(L)' 'MQVRSLGDGSVSHLRNWLDCIRSRKAPNAPMRVGHLAVRAAHIANAALGLGARVRFDERTGSVEKAS' A
#
# COMPACT_ATOMS: atom_id res chain seq x y z
N MET A 1 -20.38 -10.21 8.70
CA MET A 1 -20.82 -9.24 7.66
C MET A 1 -19.93 -9.43 6.45
N GLN A 2 -20.46 -9.90 5.34
CA GLN A 2 -19.66 -10.17 4.13
C GLN A 2 -19.90 -9.02 3.14
N VAL A 3 -18.90 -8.16 2.96
CA VAL A 3 -18.96 -7.10 1.94
C VAL A 3 -18.55 -7.73 0.61
N ARG A 4 -19.45 -7.74 -0.36
CA ARG A 4 -19.16 -8.22 -1.72
C ARG A 4 -18.66 -7.07 -2.58
N SER A 5 -17.56 -7.28 -3.28
CA SER A 5 -17.11 -6.34 -4.31
C SER A 5 -18.11 -6.31 -5.47
N LEU A 6 -18.32 -5.13 -6.04
CA LEU A 6 -19.18 -4.92 -7.21
C LEU A 6 -18.52 -5.40 -8.52
N GLY A 7 -17.24 -5.78 -8.48
CA GLY A 7 -16.44 -6.31 -9.58
C GLY A 7 -14.99 -6.55 -9.15
N ASP A 8 -14.15 -7.07 -10.05
CA ASP A 8 -12.73 -7.35 -9.80
C ASP A 8 -11.82 -6.11 -9.91
N GLY A 9 -12.34 -5.01 -10.46
CA GLY A 9 -11.64 -3.73 -10.63
C GLY A 9 -10.74 -3.65 -11.87
N SER A 10 -10.47 -4.75 -12.58
CA SER A 10 -9.48 -4.83 -13.67
C SER A 10 -9.74 -3.82 -14.79
N VAL A 11 -10.99 -3.79 -15.27
CA VAL A 11 -11.39 -2.88 -16.37
C VAL A 11 -11.31 -1.42 -15.95
N SER A 12 -11.73 -1.10 -14.71
CA SER A 12 -11.68 0.27 -14.19
C SER A 12 -10.24 0.75 -13.99
N HIS A 13 -9.34 -0.12 -13.56
CA HIS A 13 -7.93 0.16 -13.36
C HIS A 13 -7.22 0.46 -14.69
N LEU A 14 -7.41 -0.39 -15.70
CA LEU A 14 -6.83 -0.20 -17.03
C LEU A 14 -7.31 1.08 -17.71
N ARG A 15 -8.61 1.41 -17.59
CA ARG A 15 -9.15 2.69 -18.11
C ARG A 15 -8.47 3.89 -17.46
N ASN A 16 -8.36 3.90 -16.13
CA ASN A 16 -7.66 4.98 -15.42
C ASN A 16 -6.22 5.14 -15.91
N TRP A 17 -5.49 4.03 -16.07
CA TRP A 17 -4.11 4.03 -16.54
C TRP A 17 -3.97 4.62 -17.95
N LEU A 18 -4.76 4.14 -18.91
CA LEU A 18 -4.72 4.63 -20.30
C LEU A 18 -5.12 6.11 -20.40
N ASP A 19 -6.14 6.54 -19.65
CA ASP A 19 -6.57 7.95 -19.62
C ASP A 19 -5.50 8.86 -19.02
N CYS A 20 -4.79 8.41 -17.99
CA CYS A 20 -3.69 9.16 -17.39
C CYS A 20 -2.49 9.28 -18.34
N ILE A 21 -2.18 8.24 -19.11
CA ILE A 21 -1.15 8.33 -20.17
C ILE A 21 -1.51 9.41 -21.19
N ARG A 22 -2.76 9.41 -21.67
CA ARG A 22 -3.24 10.37 -22.68
C ARG A 22 -3.27 11.80 -22.16
N SER A 23 -3.86 12.01 -20.99
CA SER A 23 -4.08 13.33 -20.40
C SER A 23 -2.87 13.87 -19.64
N ARG A 24 -1.86 13.03 -19.36
CA ARG A 24 -0.72 13.33 -18.46
C ARG A 24 -1.11 13.70 -17.03
N LYS A 25 -2.35 13.41 -16.61
CA LYS A 25 -2.77 13.58 -15.21
C LYS A 25 -2.21 12.46 -14.32
N ALA A 26 -2.16 12.71 -13.01
CA ALA A 26 -1.78 11.69 -12.04
C ALA A 26 -2.85 10.57 -11.96
N PRO A 27 -2.43 9.29 -11.81
CA PRO A 27 -3.36 8.17 -11.62
C PRO A 27 -4.05 8.24 -10.27
N ASN A 28 -5.17 7.53 -10.13
CA ASN A 28 -5.93 7.47 -8.87
C ASN A 28 -5.11 6.90 -7.71
N ALA A 29 -4.14 6.03 -8.01
CA ALA A 29 -3.19 5.48 -7.06
C ALA A 29 -1.76 5.81 -7.51
N PRO A 30 -1.22 6.99 -7.17
CA PRO A 30 0.17 7.32 -7.43
C PRO A 30 1.14 6.37 -6.72
N MET A 31 2.33 6.17 -7.29
CA MET A 31 3.34 5.23 -6.77
C MET A 31 3.63 5.43 -5.28
N ARG A 32 3.74 6.69 -4.82
CA ARG A 32 3.99 7.00 -3.40
C ARG A 32 2.93 6.40 -2.49
N VAL A 33 1.65 6.44 -2.88
CA VAL A 33 0.55 5.86 -2.09
C VAL A 33 0.71 4.34 -2.01
N GLY A 34 1.05 3.69 -3.13
CA GLY A 34 1.35 2.26 -3.17
C GLY A 34 2.52 1.86 -2.26
N HIS A 35 3.61 2.64 -2.27
CA HIS A 35 4.75 2.45 -1.38
C HIS A 35 4.36 2.56 0.11
N LEU A 36 3.55 3.55 0.48
CA LEU A 36 3.10 3.72 1.86
C LEU A 36 2.17 2.58 2.29
N ALA A 37 1.35 2.05 1.38
CA ALA A 37 0.46 0.93 1.66
C ALA A 37 1.22 -0.38 1.91
N VAL A 38 2.22 -0.72 1.07
CA VAL A 38 3.00 -1.96 1.24
C VAL A 38 3.86 -1.94 2.50
N ARG A 39 4.31 -0.76 2.94
CA ARG A 39 5.06 -0.60 4.20
C ARG A 39 4.30 -1.17 5.40
N ALA A 40 2.98 -1.05 5.45
CA ALA A 40 2.18 -1.62 6.54
C ALA A 40 2.34 -3.16 6.61
N ALA A 41 2.36 -3.84 5.46
CA ALA A 41 2.57 -5.29 5.40
C ALA A 41 3.97 -5.68 5.89
N HIS A 42 5.01 -4.91 5.51
CA HIS A 42 6.37 -5.14 6.00
C HIS A 42 6.49 -4.98 7.52
N ILE A 43 5.87 -3.95 8.09
CA ILE A 43 5.84 -3.74 9.55
C ILE A 43 5.15 -4.92 10.26
N ALA A 44 3.99 -5.36 9.73
CA ALA A 44 3.25 -6.49 10.29
C ALA A 44 4.07 -7.79 10.24
N ASN A 45 4.74 -8.06 9.12
CA ASN A 45 5.60 -9.23 8.97
C ASN A 45 6.79 -9.20 9.94
N ALA A 46 7.39 -8.04 10.17
CA ALA A 46 8.47 -7.88 11.15
C ALA A 46 7.99 -8.15 12.58
N ALA A 47 6.81 -7.62 12.95
CA ALA A 47 6.20 -7.86 14.26
C ALA A 47 5.93 -9.36 14.48
N LEU A 48 5.36 -10.02 13.46
CA LEU A 48 5.08 -11.45 13.49
C LEU A 48 6.37 -12.27 13.65
N GLY A 49 7.41 -11.96 12.87
CA GLY A 49 8.69 -12.67 12.94
C GLY A 49 9.41 -12.51 14.27
N LEU A 50 9.28 -11.36 14.94
CA LEU A 50 9.88 -11.09 16.24
C LEU A 50 9.02 -11.58 17.43
N GLY A 51 7.74 -11.91 17.20
CA GLY A 51 6.79 -12.22 18.27
C GLY A 51 6.61 -11.06 19.26
N ALA A 52 6.80 -9.82 18.81
CA ALA A 52 6.83 -8.64 19.65
C ALA A 52 6.20 -7.42 18.95
N ARG A 53 5.84 -6.41 19.75
CA ARG A 53 5.49 -5.10 19.21
C ARG A 53 6.72 -4.48 18.55
N VAL A 54 6.51 -3.76 17.46
CA VAL A 54 7.56 -3.07 16.70
C VAL A 54 7.18 -1.60 16.49
N ARG A 55 8.19 -0.78 16.25
CA ARG A 55 8.08 0.65 15.91
C ARG A 55 8.69 0.87 14.53
N PHE A 56 8.07 1.74 13.73
CA PHE A 56 8.62 2.21 12.47
C PHE A 56 9.24 3.60 12.68
N ASP A 57 10.49 3.79 12.26
CA ASP A 57 11.14 5.10 12.21
C ASP A 57 10.92 5.72 10.82
N GLU A 58 10.19 6.83 10.76
CA GLU A 58 9.87 7.51 9.50
C GLU A 58 11.06 8.21 8.84
N ARG A 59 12.09 8.56 9.62
CA ARG A 59 13.29 9.25 9.13
C ARG A 59 14.22 8.27 8.43
N THR A 60 14.38 7.07 8.98
CA THR A 60 15.30 6.04 8.46
C THR A 60 14.60 5.00 7.59
N GLY A 61 13.29 4.81 7.77
CA GLY A 61 12.54 3.73 7.17
C GLY A 61 12.75 2.37 7.85
N SER A 62 13.37 2.31 9.03
CA SER A 62 13.63 1.05 9.76
C SER A 62 12.42 0.59 10.57
N VAL A 63 12.33 -0.74 10.77
CA VAL A 63 11.41 -1.37 11.73
C VAL A 63 12.22 -1.98 12.85
N GLU A 64 11.92 -1.59 14.08
CA GLU A 64 12.69 -1.96 15.27
C GLU A 64 11.77 -2.53 16.36
N LYS A 65 12.30 -3.39 17.22
CA LYS A 65 11.53 -3.93 18.34
C LYS A 65 11.13 -2.77 19.27
N ALA A 66 9.85 -2.70 19.61
CA ALA A 66 9.41 -1.77 20.64
C ALA A 66 9.91 -2.26 22.00
N SER A 67 10.66 -1.40 22.68
CA SER A 67 11.08 -1.57 24.08
C SER A 67 9.89 -1.62 25.01
#